data_AF-A0A0R3TKT0-F1
#
_entry.id   AF-A0A0R3TKT0-F1
#
_cell.length_a   1.000
_cell.length_b   1.000
_cell.length_c   1.000
_cell.angle_alpha   90.00
_cell.angle_beta   90.00
_cell.angle_gamma   90.00
#
_symmetry.space_group_name_H-M   'P 1'
#
loop_
_entity.id
_entity.type
_entity.pdbx_description
1 polymer ?
#
loop_
_entity_poly.entity_id
_entity_poly.type
_entity_poly.pdbx_seq_one_letter_code
_entity_poly.pdbx_strand_id
1 'polypeptide(L)' 'MLTNYPNSPACQCNNHTSTCIFDINLYRKSGGRSGGVCLSCGHNTEGVHCQECIAGYTRRSEYSIFSPNACQG' A
#
# COMPACT_ATOMS: atom_id res chain seq x y z
N MET A 1 -14.43 9.22 -10.12
CA MET A 1 -13.63 9.51 -11.33
C MET A 1 -12.17 9.32 -10.95
N LEU A 2 -11.52 8.29 -11.48
CA LEU A 2 -10.07 8.10 -11.34
C LEU A 2 -9.39 9.02 -12.34
N THR A 3 -9.14 10.27 -11.94
CA THR A 3 -8.36 11.21 -12.76
C THR A 3 -6.91 10.72 -12.76
N ASN A 4 -6.44 10.27 -13.91
CA ASN A 4 -5.05 9.92 -14.16
C ASN A 4 -4.22 11.19 -13.94
N TYR A 5 -3.61 11.36 -12.75
CA TYR A 5 -2.79 12.52 -12.41
C TYR A 5 -1.33 12.22 -12.78
N PRO A 6 -0.81 12.77 -13.89
CA PRO A 6 0.50 12.43 -14.43
C PRO A 6 1.68 12.87 -13.55
N ASN A 7 1.43 13.63 -12.47
CA ASN A 7 2.42 14.06 -11.48
C ASN A 7 2.06 13.61 -10.05
N SER A 8 1.24 12.55 -9.91
CA SER A 8 0.98 11.98 -8.59
C SER A 8 2.27 11.35 -8.03
N PRO A 9 2.57 11.53 -6.72
CA PRO A 9 3.71 10.87 -6.10
C PRO A 9 3.67 9.37 -6.37
N ALA A 10 4.83 8.77 -6.64
CA ALA A 10 4.92 7.32 -6.87
C ALA A 10 4.21 6.56 -5.74
N CYS A 11 3.38 5.59 -6.10
CA CYS A 11 2.64 4.81 -5.12
C CYS A 11 3.58 4.04 -4.20
N GLN A 12 3.38 4.24 -2.90
CA GLN A 12 4.16 3.56 -1.87
C GLN A 12 3.37 2.36 -1.37
N CYS A 13 3.70 1.18 -1.89
CA CYS A 13 3.01 -0.07 -1.60
C CYS A 13 3.89 -1.07 -0.84
N ASN A 14 4.89 -0.57 -0.11
CA ASN A 14 5.86 -1.37 0.64
C ASN A 14 6.46 -2.54 -0.16
N ASN A 15 6.64 -2.40 -1.48
CA ASN A 15 7.14 -3.47 -2.36
C ASN A 15 6.27 -4.75 -2.40
N HIS A 16 4.98 -4.66 -2.08
CA HIS A 16 4.02 -5.77 -2.19
C HIS A 16 3.14 -5.71 -3.44
N THR A 17 3.16 -4.59 -4.16
CA THR A 17 2.55 -4.43 -5.48
C THR A 17 3.16 -3.21 -6.17
N SER A 18 3.17 -3.22 -7.49
CA SER A 18 3.47 -2.04 -8.33
C SER A 18 2.20 -1.39 -8.88
N THR A 19 1.03 -1.96 -8.58
CA THR A 19 -0.27 -1.49 -9.10
C THR A 19 -1.00 -0.66 -8.05
N CYS A 20 -1.50 0.51 -8.45
CA CYS A 20 -2.26 1.38 -7.58
C CYS A 20 -3.24 2.26 -8.38
N ILE A 21 -4.18 2.87 -7.66
CA ILE A 21 -5.04 3.93 -8.16
C ILE A 21 -4.85 5.20 -7.33
N PHE A 22 -5.32 6.33 -7.87
CA PHE A 22 -5.29 7.60 -7.15
C PHE A 22 -6.69 7.96 -6.61
N ASP A 23 -6.78 8.24 -5.32
CA ASP A 23 -7.96 8.75 -4.64
C ASP A 23 -7.73 10.21 -4.19
N ILE A 24 -8.49 11.12 -4.79
CA ILE A 24 -8.44 12.56 -4.49
C ILE A 24 -8.86 12.89 -3.06
N ASN A 25 -9.76 12.10 -2.46
CA ASN A 25 -10.18 12.32 -1.09
C ASN A 25 -9.05 12.00 -0.11
N LEU A 26 -8.30 10.93 -0.38
CA LEU A 26 -7.13 10.57 0.41
C LEU A 26 -6.02 11.62 0.26
N TYR A 27 -5.78 12.09 -0.96
CA TYR A 27 -4.83 13.18 -1.24
C TYR A 27 -5.16 14.46 -0.47
N ARG A 28 -6.43 14.86 -0.44
CA ARG A 28 -6.88 16.03 0.32
C ARG A 28 -6.74 15.81 1.83
N LYS A 29 -7.13 14.64 2.34
CA LYS A 29 -7.01 14.28 3.76
C LYS A 29 -5.55 14.25 4.23
N SER A 30 -4.63 13.84 3.36
CA SER A 30 -3.19 13.82 3.68
C SER A 30 -2.50 15.18 3.57
N GLY A 31 -3.24 16.25 3.27
CA GLY A 31 -2.67 17.59 3.09
C GLY A 31 -1.82 17.70 1.82
N GLY A 32 -2.17 16.97 0.77
CA GLY A 32 -1.47 16.99 -0.51
C GLY A 32 -0.20 16.13 -0.55
N ARG A 33 -0.03 15.19 0.40
CA ARG A 33 1.17 14.35 0.51
C ARG A 33 1.06 13.04 -0.28
N SER A 34 -0.07 12.35 -0.16
CA SER A 34 -0.30 11.04 -0.81
C SER A 34 -1.79 10.80 -1.05
N GLY A 35 -2.10 10.26 -2.23
CA GLY A 35 -3.44 9.79 -2.60
C GLY A 35 -3.44 8.42 -3.26
N GLY A 36 -2.28 7.74 -3.28
CA GLY A 36 -2.16 6.41 -3.88
C GLY A 36 -2.81 5.35 -2.99
N VAL A 37 -3.63 4.49 -3.59
CA VAL A 37 -4.20 3.30 -2.96
C VAL A 37 -3.70 2.09 -3.72
N CYS A 38 -2.95 1.23 -3.04
CA CYS A 38 -2.38 0.03 -3.60
C CYS A 38 -3.45 -1.00 -3.93
N LEU A 39 -3.28 -1.72 -5.04
CA LEU A 39 -4.19 -2.77 -5.48
C LEU A 39 -3.51 -4.13 -5.44
N SER A 40 -4.27 -5.14 -5.03
CA SER A 40 -3.85 -6.54 -5.02
C SER A 40 -2.50 -6.75 -4.32
N CYS A 41 -2.41 -6.29 -3.06
CA CYS A 41 -1.22 -6.48 -2.23
C CYS A 41 -0.84 -7.97 -2.16
N GLY A 42 0.42 -8.28 -2.51
CA GLY A 42 1.00 -9.61 -2.39
C GLY A 42 1.51 -9.90 -0.98
N HIS A 43 2.22 -11.03 -0.83
CA HIS A 43 2.96 -11.37 0.39
C HIS A 43 2.12 -11.38 1.68
N ASN A 44 0.82 -11.74 1.56
CA ASN A 44 -0.15 -11.77 2.66
C ASN A 44 -0.34 -10.42 3.36
N THR A 45 -0.18 -9.32 2.60
CA THR A 45 -0.38 -7.96 3.10
C THR A 45 -1.69 -7.35 2.61
N GLU A 46 -2.17 -6.33 3.32
CA GLU A 46 -3.32 -5.50 2.97
C GLU A 46 -3.16 -4.05 3.47
N GLY A 47 -4.18 -3.24 3.21
CA GLY A 47 -4.21 -1.82 3.54
C GLY A 47 -3.79 -0.91 2.39
N VAL A 48 -3.99 0.40 2.57
CA VAL A 48 -3.77 1.44 1.54
C VAL A 48 -2.36 1.41 0.95
N HIS A 49 -1.38 1.02 1.74
CA HIS A 49 0.04 0.94 1.39
C HIS A 49 0.59 -0.49 1.51
N CYS A 50 -0.28 -1.51 1.59
CA CYS A 50 0.13 -2.88 1.89
C CYS A 50 0.94 -2.99 3.21
N GLN A 51 0.51 -2.27 4.25
CA GLN A 51 1.25 -2.13 5.51
C GLN A 51 0.78 -3.06 6.63
N GLU A 52 -0.33 -3.76 6.42
CA GLU A 52 -0.95 -4.66 7.40
C GLU A 52 -0.92 -6.10 6.87
N CYS A 53 -1.06 -7.09 7.76
CA CYS A 53 -1.19 -8.50 7.35
C CYS A 53 -2.66 -8.86 7.20
N ILE A 54 -2.98 -9.67 6.19
CA ILE A 54 -4.34 -10.21 6.05
C ILE A 54 -4.69 -11.13 7.23
N ALA A 55 -5.98 -11.30 7.46
CA ALA A 55 -6.49 -12.23 8.48
C ALA A 55 -5.87 -13.63 8.36
N GLY A 56 -5.44 -14.19 9.49
CA GLY A 56 -4.76 -15.49 9.56
C GLY A 56 -3.24 -15.43 9.42
N TYR A 57 -2.67 -14.26 9.13
CA TYR A 57 -1.22 -14.04 9.07
C TYR A 57 -0.78 -13.04 10.14
N THR A 58 0.41 -13.25 10.70
CA THR A 58 0.98 -12.43 11.77
C THR A 58 2.20 -11.65 11.27
N ARG A 59 2.30 -10.39 11.70
CA ARG A 59 3.45 -9.53 11.42
C ARG A 59 4.70 -10.06 12.12
N ARG A 60 5.72 -10.39 11.33
CA ARG A 60 7.01 -10.94 11.79
C ARG A 60 8.05 -9.85 12.04
N SER A 61 8.20 -9.43 13.30
CA SER A 61 9.07 -8.30 13.71
C SER A 61 10.53 -8.39 13.23
N GLU A 62 11.03 -9.59 12.98
CA GLU A 62 12.36 -9.89 12.46
C GLU A 62 12.58 -9.44 11.00
N TYR A 63 11.50 -9.24 10.24
CA TYR A 63 11.55 -8.77 8.86
C TYR A 63 11.10 -7.32 8.77
N SER A 64 11.74 -6.55 7.89
CA SER A 64 11.22 -5.24 7.45
C SER A 64 9.85 -5.41 6.80
N ILE A 65 8.97 -4.39 6.89
CA ILE A 65 7.65 -4.44 6.24
C ILE A 65 7.79 -4.69 4.74
N PHE A 66 8.83 -4.16 4.08
CA PHE A 66 9.07 -4.33 2.64
C PHE A 66 9.42 -5.77 2.20
N SER A 67 9.59 -6.70 3.15
CA SER A 67 10.00 -8.08 2.88
C SER A 67 8.82 -8.92 2.41
N PRO A 68 9.01 -9.85 1.46
CA PRO A 68 7.98 -10.83 1.12
C PRO A 68 7.59 -11.75 2.29
N ASN A 69 8.42 -11.81 3.34
CA ASN A 69 8.18 -12.61 4.54
C ASN A 69 7.63 -11.78 5.72
N ALA A 70 7.21 -10.53 5.50
CA ALA A 70 6.74 -9.65 6.56
C ALA A 70 5.51 -10.20 7.32
N CYS A 71 4.68 -11.01 6.65
CA CYS A 71 3.47 -11.63 7.16
C CYS A 71 3.49 -13.15 6.95
N GLN A 72 3.42 -13.92 8.05
CA GLN A 72 3.48 -15.39 8.04
C GLN A 72 2.40 -15.99 8.96
N GLY A 73 1.89 -17.17 8.59
CA GLY A 73 0.87 -17.92 9.34
C GLY A 73 1.47 -18.85 10.40
#